data_AF-A0A0F0GJP5-F1
#
_entry.id   AF-A0A0F0GJP5-F1
#
_cell.length_a   1.000
_cell.length_b   1.000
_cell.length_c   1.000
_cell.angle_alpha   90.00
_cell.angle_beta   90.00
_cell.angle_gamma   90.00
#
_symmetry.space_group_name_H-M   'P 1'
#
loop_
_entity.id
_entity.type
_entity.pdbx_description
1 polymer ?
#
loop_
_entity_poly.entity_id
_entity_poly.type
_entity_poly.pdbx_seq_one_letter_code
_entity_poly.pdbx_strand_id
1 'polypeptide(L)'
;MRGENKARQWISELSGRIGAGWAALAVTPALLAEVDQHAAAVRDILLFGVEGAGTMAAVVLLASYARGLLEVEPEWTPTSWLGIRLMAVCQLAHTHGTRPLSNELA
;
A
#
# COMPACT_ATOMS: atom_id res chain seq x y z
N MET A 1 -3.44 6.00 -18.06
CA MET A 1 -1.98 6.00 -18.31
C MET A 1 -1.15 7.08 -17.58
N ARG A 2 -1.29 8.40 -17.85
CA ARG A 2 -0.37 9.41 -17.23
C ARG A 2 -0.43 9.43 -15.69
N GLY A 3 -1.62 9.25 -15.11
CA GLY A 3 -1.81 9.16 -13.66
C GLY A 3 -1.24 7.89 -13.03
N GLU A 4 -1.42 6.74 -13.68
CA GLU A 4 -0.85 5.45 -13.23
C GLU A 4 0.68 5.47 -13.19
N ASN A 5 1.33 6.10 -14.16
CA ASN A 5 2.80 6.17 -14.18
C ASN A 5 3.33 7.03 -13.03
N LYS A 6 2.68 8.17 -12.74
CA LYS A 6 3.01 8.99 -11.57
C LYS A 6 2.74 8.26 -10.26
N ALA A 7 1.66 7.49 -10.18
CA ALA A 7 1.33 6.69 -9.01
C ALA A 7 2.38 5.59 -8.78
N ARG A 8 2.78 4.87 -9.84
CA ARG A 8 3.85 3.86 -9.79
C ARG A 8 5.18 4.44 -9.34
N GLN A 9 5.59 5.57 -9.92
CA GLN A 9 6.81 6.25 -9.52
C GLN A 9 6.79 6.60 -8.03
N TRP A 10 5.69 7.21 -7.57
CA TRP A 10 5.54 7.60 -6.17
C TRP A 10 5.54 6.40 -5.21
N ILE A 11 4.88 5.29 -5.57
CA ILE A 11 4.92 4.04 -4.79
C ILE A 11 6.34 3.48 -4.75
N SER A 12 7.09 3.55 -5.84
CA SER A 12 8.50 3.13 -5.88
C SER A 12 9.37 3.97 -4.96
N GLU A 13 9.17 5.29 -4.94
CA GLU A 13 9.87 6.21 -4.04
C GLU A 13 9.52 5.94 -2.57
N LEU A 14 8.24 5.72 -2.26
CA LEU A 14 7.78 5.30 -0.94
C LEU A 14 8.42 3.97 -0.50
N SER A 15 8.44 2.98 -1.40
CA SER A 15 9.09 1.69 -1.16
C SER A 15 10.58 1.84 -0.85
N GLY A 16 11.26 2.78 -1.51
CA GLY A 16 12.65 3.12 -1.21
C GLY A 16 12.83 3.72 0.18
N ARG A 17 11.92 4.59 0.64
CA ARG A 17 11.94 5.20 1.98
C ARG A 17 11.73 4.19 3.11
N ILE A 18 11.00 3.10 2.86
CA ILE A 18 10.80 2.02 3.83
C ILE A 18 12.14 1.34 4.15
N GLY A 19 13.04 1.22 3.16
CA GLY A 19 14.42 0.79 3.35
C GLY A 19 14.57 -0.50 4.17
N ALA A 20 15.23 -0.39 5.32
CA ALA A 20 15.52 -1.52 6.22
C ALA A 20 14.27 -2.29 6.72
N GLY A 21 13.08 -1.68 6.66
CA GLY A 21 11.82 -2.36 6.95
C GLY A 21 11.60 -3.62 6.12
N TRP A 22 12.02 -3.61 4.86
CA TRP A 22 11.92 -4.79 3.98
C TRP A 22 12.82 -5.94 4.42
N ALA A 23 14.03 -5.64 4.90
CA ALA A 23 14.94 -6.65 5.42
C ALA A 23 14.39 -7.27 6.72
N ALA A 24 13.81 -6.45 7.60
CA ALA A 24 13.14 -6.93 8.81
C ALA A 24 11.94 -7.82 8.49
N LEU A 25 11.12 -7.43 7.51
CA LEU A 25 9.97 -8.19 7.03
C LEU A 25 10.36 -9.58 6.52
N ALA A 26 11.46 -9.67 5.75
CA ALA A 26 11.93 -10.91 5.15
C ALA A 26 12.36 -11.97 6.18
N VAL A 27 12.73 -11.57 7.41
CA VAL A 27 13.25 -12.46 8.44
C VAL A 27 12.31 -12.60 9.66
N THR A 28 11.19 -11.88 9.68
CA THR A 28 10.29 -11.82 10.85
C THR A 28 8.87 -12.25 10.45
N PRO A 29 8.50 -13.53 10.63
CA PRO A 29 7.17 -14.04 10.24
C PRO A 29 6.01 -13.29 10.89
N ALA A 30 6.16 -12.86 12.14
CA ALA A 30 5.14 -12.07 12.83
C ALA A 30 4.89 -10.73 12.13
N LEU A 31 5.95 -10.04 11.68
CA LEU A 31 5.81 -8.78 10.94
C LEU A 31 5.15 -9.00 9.57
N LEU A 32 5.42 -10.13 8.91
CA LEU A 32 4.74 -10.49 7.68
C LEU A 32 3.22 -10.63 7.89
N ALA A 33 2.80 -11.32 8.95
CA ALA A 33 1.40 -11.46 9.29
C ALA A 33 0.72 -10.10 9.57
N GLU A 34 1.41 -9.19 10.26
CA GLU A 34 0.90 -7.82 10.49
C GLU A 34 0.75 -7.03 9.17
N VAL A 35 1.72 -7.13 8.26
CA VAL A 35 1.63 -6.50 6.94
C VAL A 35 0.46 -7.07 6.13
N ASP A 36 0.24 -8.39 6.16
CA ASP A 36 -0.89 -9.03 5.48
C ASP A 36 -2.24 -8.58 6.06
N GLN A 37 -2.35 -8.45 7.38
CA GLN A 37 -3.56 -7.91 8.02
C GLN A 37 -3.82 -6.46 7.62
N HIS A 38 -2.78 -5.63 7.62
CA HIS A 38 -2.87 -4.25 7.15
C HIS A 38 -3.26 -4.18 5.66
N ALA A 39 -2.75 -5.09 4.83
CA ALA A 39 -3.09 -5.16 3.41
C ALA A 39 -4.58 -5.50 3.22
N ALA A 40 -5.09 -6.49 3.95
CA ALA A 40 -6.52 -6.81 3.94
C ALA A 40 -7.37 -5.59 4.36
N ALA A 41 -7.00 -4.93 5.46
CA ALA A 41 -7.72 -3.74 5.94
C ALA A 41 -7.69 -2.58 4.93
N VAL A 42 -6.55 -2.30 4.29
CA VAL A 42 -6.43 -1.25 3.27
C VAL A 42 -7.29 -1.57 2.05
N ARG A 43 -7.24 -2.83 1.58
CA ARG A 43 -8.07 -3.27 0.46
C ARG A 43 -9.55 -3.10 0.77
N ASP A 44 -10.00 -3.51 1.94
CA ASP A 44 -11.41 -3.42 2.33
C ASP A 44 -11.85 -1.95 2.45
N ILE A 45 -11.03 -1.09 3.07
CA ILE A 45 -11.28 0.36 3.11
C ILE A 45 -11.48 0.93 1.71
N LEU A 46 -10.62 0.55 0.75
CA LEU A 46 -10.69 1.08 -0.61
C LEU A 46 -11.85 0.49 -1.41
N LEU A 47 -12.13 -0.80 -1.28
CA LEU A 47 -13.23 -1.46 -1.99
C LEU A 47 -14.61 -0.98 -1.53
N PHE A 48 -14.78 -0.74 -0.23
CA PHE A 48 -16.07 -0.37 0.34
C PHE A 48 -16.22 1.13 0.61
N GLY A 49 -15.11 1.87 0.72
CA GLY A 49 -15.11 3.30 1.03
C GLY A 49 -14.95 4.23 -0.17
N VAL A 50 -14.57 3.72 -1.35
CA VAL A 50 -14.38 4.53 -2.56
C VAL A 50 -15.33 4.05 -3.67
N GLU A 51 -16.27 4.92 -4.03
CA GLU A 51 -17.19 4.65 -5.14
C GLU A 51 -16.41 4.43 -6.46
N GLY A 52 -16.74 3.35 -7.18
CA GLY A 52 -16.08 3.01 -8.44
C GLY A 52 -14.70 2.36 -8.29
N ALA A 53 -14.23 2.02 -7.08
CA ALA A 53 -12.92 1.43 -6.84
C ALA A 53 -12.61 0.19 -7.71
N GLY A 54 -13.62 -0.65 -7.97
CA GLY A 54 -13.48 -1.86 -8.81
C GLY A 54 -13.17 -1.59 -10.29
N THR A 55 -13.18 -0.32 -10.73
CA THR A 55 -12.85 0.08 -12.11
C THR A 55 -11.54 0.87 -12.21
N MET A 56 -11.01 1.32 -11.08
CA MET A 56 -9.81 2.15 -11.03
C MET A 56 -8.56 1.28 -10.91
N ALA A 57 -7.45 1.71 -11.52
CA ALA A 57 -6.17 1.04 -11.33
C ALA A 57 -5.76 1.05 -9.85
N ALA A 58 -5.50 -0.12 -9.26
CA ALA A 58 -5.18 -0.26 -7.84
C ALA A 58 -4.05 0.67 -7.39
N VAL A 59 -2.97 0.76 -8.20
CA VAL A 59 -1.84 1.63 -7.90
C VAL A 59 -2.22 3.11 -7.71
N VAL A 60 -3.25 3.60 -8.40
CA VAL A 60 -3.72 4.98 -8.25
C VAL A 60 -4.44 5.17 -6.91
N LEU A 61 -5.34 4.26 -6.57
CA LEU A 61 -6.06 4.29 -5.28
C LEU A 61 -5.09 4.19 -4.10
N LEU A 62 -4.16 3.24 -4.18
CA LEU A 62 -3.15 2.97 -3.16
C LEU A 62 -2.19 4.15 -2.97
N ALA A 63 -1.74 4.79 -4.06
CA ALA A 63 -0.92 6.00 -3.96
C ALA A 63 -1.68 7.16 -3.33
N SER A 64 -2.94 7.37 -3.68
CA SER A 64 -3.76 8.42 -3.07
C SER A 64 -4.03 8.15 -1.59
N TYR A 65 -4.31 6.91 -1.22
CA TYR A 65 -4.51 6.49 0.16
C TYR A 65 -3.29 6.77 1.03
N ALA A 66 -2.10 6.32 0.62
CA ALA A 66 -0.88 6.54 1.39
C ALA A 66 -0.46 8.01 1.44
N ARG A 67 -0.75 8.82 0.40
CA ARG A 67 -0.57 10.28 0.48
C ARG A 67 -1.45 10.90 1.55
N GLY A 68 -2.73 10.53 1.60
CA GLY A 68 -3.65 11.03 2.64
C GLY A 68 -3.20 10.66 4.05
N LEU A 69 -2.65 9.45 4.26
CA LEU A 69 -2.06 9.08 5.54
C LEU A 69 -0.86 9.97 5.90
N LEU A 70 0.05 10.20 4.96
CA LEU A 70 1.25 11.00 5.16
C LEU A 70 0.96 12.50 5.33
N GLU A 71 -0.17 12.99 4.82
CA GLU A 71 -0.63 14.36 5.07
C GLU A 71 -1.10 14.55 6.52
N VAL A 72 -1.69 13.52 7.12
CA VAL A 72 -2.15 13.54 8.52
C VAL A 72 -1.03 13.23 9.50
N GLU A 73 -0.17 12.27 9.17
CA GLU A 73 0.95 11.81 10.00
C GLU A 73 2.21 11.68 9.13
N PRO A 74 3.02 12.75 9.01
CA PRO A 74 4.19 12.75 8.13
C PRO A 74 5.38 11.96 8.71
N GLU A 75 5.44 11.83 10.04
CA GLU A 75 6.51 11.14 10.76
C GLU A 75 6.14 9.67 10.99
N TRP A 76 7.03 8.77 10.60
CA TRP A 76 6.83 7.33 10.78
C TRP A 76 8.17 6.60 10.81
N THR A 77 8.15 5.38 11.34
CA THR A 77 9.27 4.44 11.26
C THR A 77 8.78 3.14 10.64
N PRO A 78 9.64 2.30 10.04
CA PRO A 78 9.19 1.04 9.44
C PRO A 78 8.50 0.08 10.42
N THR A 79 8.71 0.25 11.73
CA THR A 79 8.09 -0.56 12.78
C THR A 79 6.86 0.12 13.43
N SER A 80 6.55 1.36 13.07
CA SER A 80 5.33 2.02 13.55
C SER A 80 4.10 1.46 12.83
N TRP A 81 2.92 1.64 13.42
CA TRP A 81 1.66 1.25 12.79
C TRP A 81 1.51 1.83 11.37
N LEU A 82 1.87 3.10 11.18
CA LEU A 82 1.86 3.75 9.88
C LEU A 82 2.91 3.14 8.94
N GLY A 83 4.13 2.85 9.41
CA GLY A 83 5.15 2.19 8.59
C GLY A 83 4.71 0.81 8.08
N ILE A 84 4.09 0.00 8.94
CA ILE A 84 3.52 -1.31 8.57
C ILE A 84 2.41 -1.13 7.55
N ARG A 85 1.54 -0.12 7.72
CA ARG A 85 0.49 0.20 6.75
C ARG A 85 1.04 0.65 5.40
N LEU A 86 2.13 1.43 5.37
CA LEU A 86 2.78 1.85 4.14
C LEU A 86 3.48 0.68 3.43
N MET A 87 4.08 -0.26 4.17
CA MET A 87 4.58 -1.53 3.61
C MET A 87 3.47 -2.32 2.93
N ALA A 88 2.32 -2.47 3.59
CA ALA A 88 1.15 -3.15 3.02
C ALA A 88 0.65 -2.48 1.73
N VAL A 89 0.61 -1.14 1.69
CA VAL A 89 0.26 -0.39 0.47
C VAL A 89 1.23 -0.68 -0.68
N CYS A 90 2.54 -0.66 -0.42
CA CYS A 90 3.56 -0.97 -1.42
C CYS A 90 3.43 -2.41 -1.94
N GLN A 91 3.17 -3.39 -1.07
CA GLN A 91 2.94 -4.78 -1.48
C GLN A 91 1.70 -4.91 -2.37
N LEU A 92 0.56 -4.36 -1.97
CA LEU A 92 -0.66 -4.39 -2.77
C LEU A 92 -0.45 -3.73 -4.14
N ALA A 93 0.26 -2.61 -4.17
CA ALA A 93 0.54 -1.89 -5.41
C ALA A 93 1.45 -2.70 -6.35
N HIS A 94 2.40 -3.45 -5.79
CA HIS A 94 3.25 -4.37 -6.54
C HIS A 94 2.46 -5.57 -7.11
N THR A 95 1.58 -6.18 -6.30
CA THR A 95 0.80 -7.36 -6.68
C THR A 95 -0.31 -7.06 -7.70
N HIS A 96 -1.02 -5.93 -7.54
CA HIS A 96 -2.14 -5.58 -8.43
C HIS A 96 -1.70 -4.72 -9.62
N GLY A 97 -0.72 -3.84 -9.45
CA GLY A 97 -0.30 -2.89 -10.48
C GLY A 97 -1.48 -2.04 -11.00
N THR A 98 -1.78 -2.17 -12.29
CA THR A 98 -2.91 -1.48 -12.92
C THR A 98 -4.22 -2.27 -12.92
N ARG A 99 -4.21 -3.53 -12.47
CA ARG A 99 -5.46 -4.27 -12.26
C ARG A 99 -6.24 -3.59 -11.12
N PRO A 100 -7.58 -3.50 -11.22
CA PRO A 100 -8.37 -3.03 -10.10
C PRO A 100 -8.18 -3.88 -8.84
N LEU A 101 -8.47 -3.28 -7.69
CA LEU A 101 -8.58 -4.05 -6.45
C LEU A 101 -9.81 -4.96 -6.54
N SER A 102 -9.67 -6.15 -5.99
CA SER A 102 -10.73 -7.15 -5.91
C SER A 102 -10.60 -7.93 -4.60
N ASN A 103 -11.70 -8.50 -4.12
CA ASN A 103 -11.68 -9.40 -2.97
C ASN A 103 -11.27 -10.84 -3.32
N GLU A 104 -11.08 -11.14 -4.60
CA GLU A 104 -10.52 -12.43 -5.01
C GLU A 104 -9.02 -12.48 -4.70
N LEU A 105 -8.57 -13.62 -4.17
CA LEU A 105 -7.14 -13.89 -3.96
C LEU A 105 -6.43 -13.77 -5.32
N ALA A 106 -5.40 -12.94 -5.36
CA ALA A 106 -4.63 -12.64 -6.57
C ALA A 106 -3.85 -13.84 -7.10
#